data_AF-E0CXG5-F1
#
_entry.id   AF-E0CXG5-F1
#
_cell.length_a   1.000
_cell.length_b   1.000
_cell.length_c   1.000
_cell.angle_alpha   90.00
_cell.angle_beta   90.00
_cell.angle_gamma   90.00
#
_symmetry.space_group_name_H-M   'P 1'
#
loop_
_entity.id
_entity.type
_entity.pdbx_description
1 polymer ?
#
loop_
_entity_poly.entity_id
_entity_poly.type
_entity_poly.pdbx_seq_one_letter_code
_entity_poly.pdbx_strand_id
1 'polypeptide(L)' 'MSKSLKKLVEESREKNQPEVDMSDRGISSMLDVNGLFSLAHITQLVLSHNKLTTPL' A
#
# COMPACT_ATOMS: atom_id res chain seq x y z
N MET A 1 -8.29 5.97 6.82
CA MET A 1 -6.94 5.43 6.54
C MET A 1 -6.08 5.59 7.78
N SER A 2 -5.33 4.56 8.17
CA SER A 2 -4.44 4.67 9.34
C SER A 2 -3.28 5.63 9.03
N LYS A 3 -2.86 6.42 10.02
CA LYS A 3 -1.71 7.35 9.88
C LYS A 3 -0.43 6.61 9.46
N SER A 4 -0.28 5.35 9.90
CA SER A 4 0.87 4.51 9.59
C SER A 4 0.92 4.07 8.13
N LEU A 5 -0.22 3.79 7.48
CA LEU A 5 -0.25 3.40 6.06
C LEU A 5 0.10 4.58 5.14
N LYS A 6 -0.41 5.78 5.42
CA LYS A 6 -0.08 6.98 4.64
C LYS A 6 1.42 7.29 4.72
N LYS A 7 1.99 7.24 5.93
CA LYS A 7 3.42 7.46 6.15
C LYS A 7 4.28 6.43 5.41
N LEU A 8 3.88 5.15 5.41
CA LEU A 8 4.57 4.12 4.64
C LEU A 8 4.63 4.48 3.16
N VAL A 9 3.50 4.84 2.55
CA VAL A 9 3.44 5.20 1.13
C VAL A 9 4.33 6.41 0.83
N GLU A 10 4.29 7.44 1.68
CA GLU A 10 5.13 8.64 1.52
C GLU A 10 6.62 8.28 1.59
N GLU A 11 7.04 7.51 2.60
CA GLU A 11 8.44 7.09 2.75
C GLU A 11 8.92 6.22 1.59
N SER A 12 8.10 5.27 1.13
CA SER A 12 8.44 4.42 -0.02
C SER A 12 8.60 5.22 -1.29
N ARG A 13 7.79 6.27 -1.47
CA ARG A 13 7.91 7.19 -2.59
C ARG A 13 9.20 8.01 -2.53
N GLU A 14 9.49 8.62 -1.38
CA GLU A 14 10.68 9.46 -1.19
C GLU A 14 11.98 8.66 -1.35
N LYS A 15 11.98 7.41 -0.90
CA LYS A 15 13.15 6.52 -0.94
C LYS A 15 13.23 5.68 -2.22
N ASN A 16 12.26 5.79 -3.13
CA ASN A 16 12.14 4.96 -4.33
C ASN A 16 12.26 3.45 -4.01
N GLN A 17 11.56 3.01 -2.96
CA GLN A 17 11.66 1.63 -2.50
C GLN A 17 11.12 0.65 -3.57
N PRO A 18 11.87 -0.43 -3.88
CA PRO A 18 11.42 -1.45 -4.81
C PRO A 18 10.41 -2.42 -4.18
N GLU A 19 10.43 -2.56 -2.85
CA GLU A 19 9.54 -3.45 -2.10
C GLU A 19 8.78 -2.66 -1.05
N VAL A 20 7.47 -2.88 -0.97
CA VAL A 20 6.60 -2.27 0.05
C VAL A 20 5.71 -3.30 0.70
N ASP A 21 5.84 -3.40 2.03
CA ASP A 21 5.05 -4.31 2.85
C ASP A 21 3.83 -3.62 3.47
N MET A 22 2.65 -4.00 2.99
CA MET A 22 1.34 -3.56 3.47
C MET A 22 0.54 -4.69 4.14
N SER A 23 1.22 -5.70 4.69
CA SER A 23 0.60 -6.77 5.46
C SER A 23 -0.13 -6.29 6.71
N ASP A 24 -1.24 -6.95 7.06
CA ASP A 24 -2.01 -6.70 8.29
C ASP A 24 -2.52 -5.26 8.47
N ARG A 25 -2.74 -4.53 7.38
CA ARG A 25 -3.20 -3.13 7.43
C ARG A 25 -4.71 -2.95 7.33
N GLY A 26 -5.46 -4.04 7.21
CA GLY A 26 -6.93 -4.03 7.11
C GLY A 26 -7.46 -3.38 5.83
N ILE A 27 -6.66 -3.37 4.76
CA ILE A 27 -7.01 -2.79 3.46
C ILE A 27 -8.16 -3.60 2.85
N SER A 28 -9.25 -2.93 2.48
CA SER A 28 -10.42 -3.57 1.86
C SER A 28 -10.46 -3.34 0.34
N SER A 29 -9.92 -2.21 -0.11
CA SER A 29 -9.69 -1.89 -1.52
C SER A 29 -8.33 -1.22 -1.71
N MET A 30 -7.66 -1.51 -2.82
CA MET A 30 -6.42 -0.81 -3.21
C MET A 30 -6.66 0.68 -3.49
N LEU A 31 -7.90 1.06 -3.83
CA LEU A 31 -8.29 2.46 -4.02
C LEU A 31 -8.27 3.26 -2.70
N ASP A 32 -8.42 2.57 -1.56
CA ASP A 32 -8.35 3.19 -0.24
C ASP A 32 -6.92 3.54 0.18
N VAL A 33 -5.91 3.11 -0.57
CA VAL A 33 -4.50 3.38 -0.29
C VAL A 33 -4.05 4.58 -1.10
N ASN A 34 -4.15 5.77 -0.50
CA ASN A 34 -3.83 7.02 -1.18
C ASN A 34 -2.36 7.04 -1.60
N GLY A 35 -2.11 7.35 -2.87
CA GLY A 35 -0.76 7.40 -3.42
C GLY A 35 -0.15 6.06 -3.82
N LEU A 36 -0.83 4.93 -3.60
CA LEU A 36 -0.31 3.60 -3.96
C LEU A 36 0.12 3.51 -5.43
N PHE A 37 -0.75 3.96 -6.34
CA PHE A 37 -0.46 3.94 -7.79
C PHE A 37 0.55 5.00 -8.25
N SER A 38 1.02 5.88 -7.35
CA SER A 38 2.08 6.84 -7.64
C SER A 38 3.49 6.31 -7.34
N LEU A 39 3.60 5.11 -6.77
CA LEU A 39 4.85 4.48 -6.38
C LEU A 39 5.54 3.83 -7.60
N ALA A 40 6.17 4.67 -8.42
CA ALA A 40 6.70 4.27 -9.73
C ALA A 40 7.88 3.27 -9.70
N HIS A 41 8.55 3.10 -8.55
CA HIS A 41 9.75 2.27 -8.42
C HIS A 41 9.48 0.89 -7.83
N ILE A 42 8.25 0.62 -7.38
CA ILE A 42 7.93 -0.65 -6.74
C ILE A 42 7.91 -1.77 -7.78
N THR A 43 8.59 -2.85 -7.45
CA THR A 43 8.57 -4.13 -8.16
C THR A 43 7.91 -5.23 -7.33
N GLN A 44 7.78 -5.05 -6.01
CA GLN A 44 7.13 -5.99 -5.11
C GLN A 44 6.20 -5.28 -4.12
N LEU A 45 4.96 -5.75 -4.02
CA LEU A 45 3.96 -5.24 -3.09
C LEU A 45 3.37 -6.41 -2.29
N VAL A 46 3.54 -6.39 -0.97
CA VAL A 46 2.99 -7.42 -0.08
C VAL A 46 1.66 -6.93 0.50
N LEU A 47 0.60 -7.69 0.26
CA LEU A 47 -0.77 -7.38 0.72
C LEU A 47 -1.38 -8.50 1.58
N SER A 48 -0.56 -9.40 2.11
CA SER A 48 -1.02 -10.53 2.94
C SER A 48 -1.85 -10.06 4.15
N HIS A 49 -2.78 -10.91 4.58
CA HIS A 49 -3.61 -10.66 5.77
C HIS A 49 -4.44 -9.35 5.73
N ASN A 50 -4.82 -8.90 4.54
CA ASN A 50 -5.77 -7.80 4.34
C ASN A 50 -7.20 -8.33 4.08
N LYS A 51 -8.17 -7.42 4.02
CA LYS A 51 -9.59 -7.71 3.78
C LYS A 51 -9.99 -7.42 2.34
N LEU A 52 -9.09 -7.69 1.39
CA LEU A 52 -9.30 -7.37 -0.02
C LEU A 52 -10.55 -8.09 -0.53
N THR A 53 -11.47 -7.33 -1.09
CA THR A 53 -12.70 -7.86 -1.70
C THR A 53 -12.78 -7.43 -3.15
N THR A 54 -13.40 -8.24 -4.00
CA THR A 54 -13.74 -7.84 -5.36
C THR A 54 -15.03 -7.02 -5.34
N PRO A 55 -15.17 -5.94 -6.15
CA PRO A 55 -16.47 -5.32 -6.36
C PRO A 55 -17.45 -6.37 -6.91
N LEU A 56 -18.63 -6.47 -6.31
CA LEU A 56 -19.77 -7.24 -6.85
C LEU A 56 -20.39 -6.51 -8.04
#